data_AF-A0A081FV09-F1
#
_entry.id   AF-A0A081FV09-F1
#
_cell.length_a   1.000
_cell.length_b   1.000
_cell.length_c   1.000
_cell.angle_alpha   90.00
_cell.angle_beta   90.00
_cell.angle_gamma   90.00
#
_symmetry.space_group_name_H-M   'P 1'
#
loop_
_entity.id
_entity.type
_entity.pdbx_description
1 polymer ?
#
loop_
_entity_poly.entity_id
_entity_poly.type
_entity_poly.pdbx_seq_one_letter_code
_entity_poly.pdbx_strand_id
1 'polypeptide(L)' 'MKSYLFTTENGRGGVMLCDIDTLEEAVPYLRNRFDKVVRVEQGLELWTIENGFGEFHPRPVEQALAEEAEKGGGFG' A
#
# COMPACT_ATOMS: atom_id res chain seq x y z
N MET A 1 -9.08 -17.53 3.90
CA MET A 1 -9.53 -16.43 3.01
C MET A 1 -9.13 -15.06 3.54
N LYS A 2 -8.26 -14.37 2.79
CA LYS A 2 -7.77 -13.01 3.02
C LYS A 2 -8.08 -12.13 1.81
N SER A 3 -8.06 -10.81 2.00
CA SER A 3 -8.20 -9.82 0.93
C SER A 3 -6.90 -9.06 0.74
N TYR A 4 -6.43 -8.99 -0.50
CA TYR A 4 -5.26 -8.20 -0.89
C TYR A 4 -5.68 -7.11 -1.86
N LEU A 5 -5.28 -5.88 -1.60
CA LEU A 5 -5.37 -4.78 -2.55
C LEU A 5 -4.09 -4.77 -3.38
N PHE A 6 -4.19 -4.70 -4.70
CA PHE A 6 -3.02 -4.58 -5.57
C PHE A 6 -3.16 -3.42 -6.55
N THR A 7 -2.04 -2.81 -6.89
CA THR A 7 -1.93 -1.69 -7.85
C THR A 7 -0.91 -2.03 -8.92
N THR A 8 -1.22 -1.69 -10.16
CA THR A 8 -0.36 -1.86 -11.33
C THR A 8 0.25 -0.54 -11.78
N GLU A 9 1.32 -0.59 -12.57
CA GLU A 9 2.07 0.60 -13.05
C GLU A 9 1.19 1.69 -13.69
N ASN A 10 0.12 1.31 -14.37
CA ASN A 10 -0.82 2.23 -15.03
C ASN A 10 -1.88 2.81 -14.09
N GLY A 11 -1.71 2.68 -12.77
CA GLY A 11 -2.66 3.15 -11.76
C GLY A 11 -3.96 2.37 -11.70
N ARG A 12 -4.08 1.27 -12.46
CA ARG A 12 -5.18 0.29 -12.29
C ARG A 12 -4.86 -0.61 -11.09
N GLY A 13 -5.86 -1.33 -10.63
CA GLY A 13 -5.72 -2.20 -9.47
C GLY A 13 -7.03 -2.88 -9.14
N GLY A 14 -7.01 -3.70 -8.10
CA GLY A 14 -8.19 -4.41 -7.65
C GLY A 14 -8.02 -5.05 -6.28
N VAL A 15 -9.14 -5.53 -5.74
CA VAL A 15 -9.14 -6.38 -4.56
C VAL A 15 -9.22 -7.83 -5.02
N MET A 16 -8.36 -8.67 -4.44
CA MET A 16 -8.34 -10.10 -4.68
C MET A 16 -8.63 -10.83 -3.37
N LEU A 17 -9.56 -11.77 -3.42
CA LEU A 17 -9.88 -12.65 -2.30
C LEU A 17 -9.31 -14.04 -2.59
N CYS A 18 -8.49 -14.56 -1.69
CA CYS A 18 -7.89 -15.90 -1.83
C CYS A 18 -7.59 -16.55 -0.48
N ASP A 19 -7.23 -17.83 -0.52
CA ASP A 19 -6.78 -18.60 0.65
C ASP A 19 -5.27 -18.58 0.84
N ILE A 20 -4.60 -17.52 0.36
CA ILE A 20 -3.20 -17.25 0.70
C ILE A 20 -3.20 -16.49 2.04
N ASP A 21 -2.36 -16.94 2.97
CA ASP A 21 -2.40 -16.46 4.35
C ASP A 21 -1.42 -15.31 4.63
N THR A 22 -0.34 -15.21 3.86
CA THR A 22 0.75 -14.24 4.08
C THR A 22 0.93 -13.32 2.88
N LEU A 23 1.39 -12.08 3.13
CA LEU A 23 1.68 -11.13 2.06
C LEU A 23 2.83 -11.62 1.17
N GLU A 24 3.82 -12.29 1.77
CA GLU A 24 4.99 -12.88 1.11
C GLU A 24 4.62 -13.91 0.06
N GLU A 25 3.56 -14.70 0.29
CA GLU A 25 3.04 -15.66 -0.68
C GLU A 25 2.10 -14.99 -1.70
N ALA A 26 1.35 -13.96 -1.28
CA ALA A 26 0.39 -13.28 -2.15
C ALA A 26 1.07 -12.45 -3.25
N VAL A 27 2.20 -11.80 -2.92
CA VAL A 27 2.97 -10.97 -3.87
C VAL A 27 3.37 -11.73 -5.14
N PRO A 28 4.12 -12.86 -5.07
CA PRO A 28 4.51 -13.59 -6.27
C PRO A 28 3.29 -14.14 -7.03
N TYR A 29 2.24 -14.56 -6.34
CA TYR A 29 1.00 -14.99 -6.98
C TYR A 29 0.37 -13.86 -7.81
N LEU A 30 0.20 -12.67 -7.20
CA LEU A 30 -0.44 -11.52 -7.85
C LEU A 30 0.39 -10.99 -9.01
N ARG A 31 1.72 -10.94 -8.86
CA ARG A 31 2.64 -10.55 -9.94
C ARG A 31 2.67 -11.52 -11.12
N ASN A 32 2.39 -12.80 -10.88
CA ASN A 32 2.27 -13.79 -11.96
C ASN A 32 0.89 -13.76 -12.63
N ARG A 33 -0.16 -13.42 -11.87
CA ARG A 33 -1.55 -13.37 -12.36
C ARG A 33 -1.87 -12.08 -13.11
N PHE A 34 -1.34 -10.96 -12.65
CA PHE A 34 -1.62 -9.64 -13.20
C PHE A 34 -0.33 -8.97 -13.65
N ASP A 35 -0.32 -8.49 -14.88
CA ASP A 35 0.83 -7.80 -15.44
C ASP A 35 1.08 -6.48 -14.68
N LYS A 36 2.36 -6.18 -14.48
CA LYS A 36 2.83 -4.88 -13.98
C LYS A 36 2.32 -4.52 -12.58
N VAL A 37 2.07 -5.49 -11.70
CA VAL A 37 1.79 -5.22 -10.28
C VAL A 37 3.02 -4.59 -9.62
N VAL A 38 2.84 -3.41 -9.02
CA VAL A 38 3.89 -2.62 -8.36
C VAL A 38 3.68 -2.47 -6.86
N ARG A 39 2.46 -2.72 -6.36
CA ARG A 39 2.13 -2.65 -4.95
C ARG A 39 1.09 -3.68 -4.57
N VAL A 40 1.25 -4.29 -3.40
CA VAL A 40 0.25 -5.18 -2.76
C VAL A 40 0.12 -4.78 -1.30
N GLU A 41 -1.10 -4.70 -0.78
CA GLU A 41 -1.42 -4.23 0.56
C GLU A 41 -2.40 -5.19 1.26
N GLN A 42 -2.19 -5.43 2.55
CA GLN A 42 -3.08 -6.21 3.42
C GLN A 42 -3.09 -5.56 4.81
N GLY A 43 -4.19 -4.87 5.15
CA GLY A 43 -4.27 -4.16 6.42
C GLY A 43 -3.18 -3.08 6.54
N LEU A 44 -2.24 -3.26 7.47
CA LEU A 44 -1.08 -2.38 7.64
C LEU A 44 0.18 -2.93 6.95
N GLU A 45 0.17 -4.15 6.44
CA GLU A 45 1.32 -4.69 5.72
C GLU A 45 1.26 -4.28 4.25
N LEU A 46 2.43 -4.00 3.66
CA LEU A 46 2.54 -3.68 2.25
C LEU A 46 3.81 -4.25 1.64
N TRP A 47 3.76 -4.42 0.33
CA TRP A 47 4.91 -4.69 -0.50
C TRP A 47 4.90 -3.72 -1.68
N THR A 48 6.04 -3.10 -1.99
CA THR A 48 6.23 -2.34 -3.23
C THR A 48 7.41 -2.87 -4.04
N ILE A 49 7.38 -2.61 -5.34
CA ILE A 49 8.48 -2.94 -6.24
C ILE A 49 9.79 -2.21 -5.89
N GLU A 50 9.69 -1.03 -5.27
CA GLU A 50 10.84 -0.18 -4.94
C GLU A 50 11.46 -0.52 -3.58
N ASN A 51 10.62 -0.79 -2.58
CA ASN A 51 11.05 -0.89 -1.18
C ASN A 51 10.92 -2.31 -0.60
N GLY A 52 10.32 -3.25 -1.35
CA GLY A 52 10.05 -4.59 -0.83
C GLY A 52 8.93 -4.57 0.22
N PHE A 53 9.01 -5.48 1.19
CA PHE A 53 8.02 -5.62 2.27
C PHE A 53 8.23 -4.54 3.34
N GLY A 54 7.12 -4.05 3.89
CA GLY A 54 7.12 -3.09 4.99
C GLY A 54 5.74 -2.94 5.61
N GLU A 55 5.66 -2.02 6.57
CA GLU A 55 4.41 -1.66 7.25
C GLU A 55 4.02 -0.22 6.94
N PHE A 56 2.73 -0.03 6.74
CA PHE A 56 2.09 1.26 6.59
C PHE A 56 1.68 1.73 7.99
N HIS A 57 2.29 2.82 8.44
CA HIS A 57 1.91 3.48 9.68
C HIS A 57 1.08 4.72 9.33
N PRO A 58 -0.27 4.63 9.28
CA PRO A 58 -1.10 5.79 9.04
C PRO A 58 -0.87 6.79 10.17
N ARG A 59 -0.58 8.03 9.78
CA ARG A 59 -0.51 9.12 10.77
C ARG A 59 -1.93 9.51 11.17
N PRO A 60 -2.20 9.74 12.47
CA PRO A 60 -3.45 10.34 12.90
C PRO A 60 -3.71 11.67 12.17
N VAL A 61 -4.98 11.94 11.88
CA VAL A 61 -5.40 13.12 11.11
C VAL A 61 -4.98 14.40 11.82
N GLU A 62 -5.02 14.42 13.15
CA GLU A 62 -4.61 15.54 13.99
C GLU A 62 -3.13 15.88 13.78
N GLN A 63 -2.27 14.85 13.68
CA GLN A 63 -0.85 15.03 13.43
C GLN A 63 -0.58 15.52 12.00
N ALA A 64 -1.32 15.00 11.02
CA ALA A 64 -1.20 15.45 9.63
C ALA A 64 -1.59 16.92 9.47
N LEU A 65 -2.69 17.34 10.12
CA LEU A 65 -3.18 18.72 10.08
C LEU A 65 -2.26 19.70 10.82
N ALA A 66 -1.68 19.29 11.95
CA ALA A 66 -0.75 20.14 12.71
C ALA A 66 0.51 20.48 11.90
N GLU A 67 1.11 19.50 11.21
CA GLU A 67 2.30 19.72 10.38
C GLU A 67 2.03 20.60 9.15
N GLU A 68 0.83 20.48 8.54
CA GLU A 68 0.43 21.35 7.43
C GLU A 68 0.24 22.80 7.89
N ALA A 69 -0.32 23.01 9.08
CA ALA A 69 -0.45 24.34 9.68
C ALA A 69 0.93 24.97 9.99
N GLU A 70 1.90 24.19 10.46
CA GLU A 70 3.27 24.67 10.70
C GLU A 70 4.01 25.02 9.40
N LYS A 71 3.78 24.28 8.31
CA LYS A 71 4.37 24.59 6.99
C LYS A 71 3.69 25.77 6.28
N GLY A 72 2.42 26.05 6.59
CA GLY A 72 1.64 27.14 6.00
C GLY A 72 1.83 28.52 6.66
N GLY A 73 2.54 28.62 7.79
CA GLY A 73 2.70 29.85 8.58
C GLY A 73 3.74 30.86 8.07
N GLY A 74 4.38 30.63 6.92
CA GLY A 74 5.41 31.48 6.35
C GLY A 74 4.90 32.53 5.36
N PHE A 75 4.03 33.44 5.79
CA PHE A 75 3.87 34.75 5.13
C PHE A 75 3.99 35.83 6.19
N GLY A 76 5.24 36.24 6.43
CA GLY A 76 5.61 37.47 7.14
C GLY A 76 6.29 38.42 6.17
#